data_AF-A0A238YP11-F1
#
_entry.id   AF-A0A238YP11-F1
#
_cell.length_a   1.000
_cell.length_b   1.000
_cell.length_c   1.000
_cell.angle_alpha   90.00
_cell.angle_beta   90.00
_cell.angle_gamma   90.00
#
_symmetry.space_group_name_H-M   'P 1'
#
loop_
_entity.id
_entity.type
_entity.pdbx_description
1 polymer ?
#
loop_
_entity_poly.entity_id
_entity_poly.type
_entity_poly.pdbx_seq_one_letter_code
_entity_poly.pdbx_strand_id
1 'polypeptide(L)'
;MAAACVLISFAIARPSPLSFSGARNDQFDAAHPGITRWVRHPLLAALALWALAHLVPNGDLAHVILFGVFAGFALLGMRIVDRRKRREMGPERWAAMRQSIAKGPLVPRPASWRGAAFRAVFAAVLYVGLLGAHPVVLGVSPLP
;
A
#
# COMPACT_ATOMS: atom_id res chain seq x y z
N MET A 1 -2.13 -11.56 4.40
CA MET A 1 -1.29 -10.65 5.22
C MET A 1 0.07 -10.28 4.64
N ALA A 2 0.91 -11.24 4.21
CA ALA A 2 2.24 -10.94 3.68
C ALA A 2 2.26 -9.84 2.59
N ALA A 3 1.31 -9.86 1.65
CA ALA A 3 1.20 -8.82 0.61
C ALA A 3 1.02 -7.40 1.19
N ALA A 4 0.24 -7.23 2.26
CA ALA A 4 0.08 -5.93 2.92
C ALA A 4 1.40 -5.47 3.57
N CYS A 5 2.15 -6.37 4.19
CA CYS A 5 3.47 -6.08 4.77
C CYS A 5 4.48 -5.64 3.69
N VAL A 6 4.48 -6.30 2.53
CA VAL A 6 5.31 -5.92 1.38
C VAL A 6 4.94 -4.52 0.88
N LEU A 7 3.65 -4.23 0.69
CA LEU A 7 3.20 -2.90 0.27
C LEU A 7 3.65 -1.81 1.25
N ILE A 8 3.47 -2.02 2.55
CA ILE A 8 3.90 -1.07 3.59
C ILE A 8 5.41 -0.86 3.51
N SER A 9 6.18 -1.95 3.50
CA SER A 9 7.64 -1.90 3.49
C SER A 9 8.20 -1.20 2.24
N PHE A 10 7.62 -1.43 1.06
CA PHE A 10 8.08 -0.82 -0.18
C PHE A 10 7.51 0.58 -0.44
N ALA A 11 6.48 1.01 0.28
CA ALA A 11 5.85 2.32 0.10
C ALA A 11 6.27 3.37 1.13
N ILE A 12 6.56 2.96 2.38
CA ILE A 12 6.92 3.91 3.44
C ILE A 12 8.14 4.75 3.03
N ALA A 13 8.01 6.06 3.27
CA ALA A 13 9.02 7.08 2.99
C ALA A 13 9.49 7.12 1.53
N ARG A 14 8.66 6.67 0.58
CA ARG A 14 8.92 6.76 -0.87
C ARG A 14 8.10 7.89 -1.50
N PRO A 15 8.63 8.53 -2.56
CA PRO A 15 7.86 9.47 -3.36
C PRO A 15 6.65 8.76 -3.99
N SER A 16 5.47 9.35 -3.85
CA SER A 16 4.22 8.85 -4.41
C SER A 16 3.26 10.03 -4.66
N PRO A 17 3.49 10.83 -5.71
CA PRO A 17 2.85 12.13 -5.91
C PRO A 17 1.32 12.03 -6.03
N LEU A 18 0.81 10.90 -6.52
CA LEU A 18 -0.63 10.66 -6.69
C LEU A 18 -1.33 10.18 -5.42
N SER A 19 -0.59 9.86 -4.36
CA SER A 19 -1.14 9.42 -3.07
C SER A 19 -0.98 10.49 -2.00
N PHE A 20 -1.62 10.28 -0.85
CA PHE A 20 -1.36 11.10 0.34
C PHE A 20 -0.11 10.62 1.12
N SER A 21 0.27 9.35 0.95
CA SER A 21 1.36 8.72 1.70
C SER A 21 2.77 9.00 1.14
N GLY A 22 2.86 9.74 0.03
CA GLY A 22 4.12 10.05 -0.63
C GLY A 22 4.98 11.02 0.17
N ALA A 23 6.25 10.67 0.38
CA ALA A 23 7.27 11.53 1.00
C ALA A 23 8.30 11.97 -0.04
N ARG A 24 8.78 13.23 0.02
CA ARG A 24 9.73 13.81 -0.94
C ARG A 24 9.24 13.68 -2.40
N ASN A 25 8.00 14.09 -2.65
CA ASN A 25 7.36 13.97 -3.96
C ASN A 25 8.04 14.83 -5.06
N ASP A 26 8.81 15.84 -4.66
CA ASP A 26 9.72 16.61 -5.50
C ASP A 26 10.80 15.74 -6.17
N GLN A 27 11.17 14.62 -5.55
CA GLN A 27 12.19 13.67 -6.05
C GLN A 27 11.57 12.50 -6.84
N PHE A 28 10.27 12.55 -7.16
CA PHE A 28 9.62 11.47 -7.89
C PHE A 28 10.06 11.43 -9.35
N ASP A 29 10.66 10.32 -9.75
CA ASP A 29 10.99 10.02 -11.13
C ASP A 29 9.95 9.06 -11.75
N ALA A 30 9.20 9.56 -12.75
CA ALA A 30 8.19 8.77 -13.44
C ALA A 30 8.78 7.68 -14.36
N ALA A 31 10.06 7.79 -14.75
CA ALA A 31 10.77 6.74 -15.49
C ALA A 31 11.15 5.56 -14.57
N HIS A 32 11.30 5.81 -13.27
CA HIS A 32 11.58 4.81 -12.24
C HIS A 32 10.53 4.82 -11.12
N PRO A 33 9.24 4.55 -11.44
CA PRO A 33 8.11 4.77 -10.54
C PRO A 33 8.04 3.80 -9.35
N GLY A 34 8.87 2.74 -9.34
CA GLY A 34 8.90 1.74 -8.26
C GLY A 34 7.53 1.11 -8.01
N ILE A 35 7.13 1.03 -6.73
CA ILE A 35 5.85 0.44 -6.32
C ILE A 35 4.63 1.20 -6.87
N THR A 36 4.78 2.51 -7.13
CA THR A 36 3.71 3.37 -7.66
C THR A 36 3.32 3.00 -9.10
N ARG A 37 4.16 2.22 -9.81
CA ARG A 37 3.79 1.60 -11.09
C ARG A 37 2.57 0.71 -10.96
N TRP A 38 2.55 -0.09 -9.90
CA TRP A 38 1.56 -1.15 -9.70
C TRP A 38 0.38 -0.66 -8.88
N VAL A 39 0.67 0.13 -7.84
CA VAL A 39 -0.33 0.53 -6.86
C VAL A 39 -0.22 2.03 -6.61
N ARG A 40 -1.26 2.77 -6.99
CA ARG A 40 -1.32 4.23 -6.84
C ARG A 40 -1.39 4.68 -5.37
N HIS A 41 -2.02 3.87 -4.52
CA HIS A 41 -2.21 4.15 -3.09
C HIS A 41 -1.74 2.97 -2.24
N PRO A 42 -0.42 2.70 -2.16
CA PRO A 42 0.09 1.47 -1.55
C PRO A 42 -0.35 1.23 -0.11
N LEU A 43 -0.41 2.28 0.73
CA LEU A 43 -0.84 2.14 2.13
C LEU A 43 -2.33 1.89 2.28
N LEU A 44 -3.19 2.56 1.47
CA LEU A 44 -4.62 2.24 1.46
C LEU A 44 -4.87 0.86 0.89
N ALA A 45 -4.08 0.43 -0.09
CA ALA A 45 -4.18 -0.91 -0.65
C ALA A 45 -3.74 -1.95 0.38
N ALA A 46 -2.70 -1.68 1.17
CA ALA A 46 -2.32 -2.52 2.29
C ALA A 46 -3.43 -2.62 3.34
N LEU A 47 -4.08 -1.50 3.69
CA LEU A 47 -5.22 -1.48 4.61
C LEU A 47 -6.41 -2.28 4.07
N ALA A 48 -6.74 -2.11 2.78
CA ALA A 48 -7.82 -2.87 2.13
C ALA A 48 -7.51 -4.36 2.10
N LEU A 49 -6.28 -4.75 1.72
CA LEU A 49 -5.85 -6.15 1.71
C LEU A 49 -5.86 -6.76 3.11
N TRP A 50 -5.43 -6.01 4.13
CA TRP A 50 -5.51 -6.43 5.52
C TRP A 50 -6.97 -6.66 5.92
N ALA A 51 -7.85 -5.68 5.71
CA ALA A 51 -9.24 -5.76 6.11
C ALA A 51 -9.97 -6.93 5.43
N LEU A 52 -9.81 -7.07 4.11
CA LEU A 52 -10.41 -8.17 3.35
C LEU A 52 -9.86 -9.54 3.76
N ALA A 53 -8.57 -9.64 4.05
CA ALA A 53 -7.97 -10.90 4.51
C ALA A 53 -8.49 -11.35 5.88
N HIS A 54 -8.95 -10.42 6.72
CA HIS A 54 -9.57 -10.76 8.00
C HIS A 54 -11.07 -10.99 7.91
N LEU A 55 -11.73 -10.51 6.86
CA LEU A 55 -13.17 -10.72 6.68
C LEU A 55 -13.52 -12.20 6.43
N VAL A 56 -12.64 -12.95 5.75
CA VAL A 56 -12.86 -14.36 5.40
C VAL A 56 -12.80 -15.31 6.60
N PRO A 57 -11.77 -15.26 7.48
CA PRO A 57 -11.68 -16.17 8.62
C PRO A 57 -12.58 -15.79 9.81
N ASN A 58 -13.02 -14.52 9.91
CA ASN A 58 -13.84 -14.05 11.04
C ASN A 58 -15.32 -13.99 10.62
N GLY A 59 -16.11 -14.96 11.11
CA GLY A 59 -17.48 -15.20 10.65
C GLY A 59 -18.60 -14.48 11.41
N ASP A 60 -18.29 -13.66 12.43
CA ASP A 60 -19.32 -12.93 13.17
C ASP A 60 -19.56 -11.50 12.66
N LEU A 61 -20.73 -10.97 13.00
CA LEU A 61 -21.20 -9.67 12.54
C LEU A 61 -20.30 -8.53 13.00
N ALA A 62 -19.70 -8.61 14.20
CA ALA A 62 -18.87 -7.53 14.73
C ALA A 62 -17.59 -7.39 13.88
N HIS A 63 -16.92 -8.49 13.56
CA HIS A 63 -15.76 -8.48 12.67
C HIS A 63 -16.13 -8.06 11.25
N VAL A 64 -17.29 -8.49 10.75
CA VAL A 64 -17.78 -8.05 9.43
C VAL A 64 -17.97 -6.54 9.38
N ILE A 65 -18.59 -5.95 10.40
CA ILE A 65 -18.76 -4.50 10.49
C ILE A 65 -17.39 -3.81 10.58
N LEU A 66 -16.50 -4.27 11.47
CA LEU A 66 -15.20 -3.65 11.68
C LEU A 66 -14.34 -3.66 10.40
N PHE A 67 -14.08 -4.84 9.85
CA PHE A 67 -13.24 -4.98 8.67
C PHE A 67 -13.93 -4.45 7.41
N GLY A 68 -15.26 -4.58 7.32
CA GLY A 68 -16.05 -3.99 6.24
C GLY A 68 -15.93 -2.46 6.21
N VAL A 69 -16.01 -1.80 7.37
CA VAL A 69 -15.80 -0.34 7.48
C VAL A 69 -14.37 0.04 7.09
N PHE A 70 -13.35 -0.69 7.53
CA PHE A 70 -11.97 -0.40 7.11
C PHE A 70 -11.73 -0.62 5.62
N ALA A 71 -12.28 -1.67 5.03
CA ALA A 71 -12.20 -1.92 3.59
C ALA A 71 -12.92 -0.80 2.81
N GLY A 72 -14.13 -0.43 3.23
CA GLY A 72 -14.90 0.68 2.65
C GLY A 72 -14.15 2.00 2.76
N PHE A 73 -13.61 2.32 3.94
CA PHE A 73 -12.79 3.50 4.18
C PHE A 73 -11.57 3.54 3.27
N ALA A 74 -10.83 2.44 3.15
CA ALA A 74 -9.64 2.37 2.31
C ALA A 74 -9.97 2.62 0.84
N LEU A 75 -10.98 1.93 0.30
CA LEU A 75 -11.39 2.04 -1.10
C LEU A 75 -11.99 3.41 -1.43
N LEU A 76 -12.82 3.95 -0.54
CA LEU A 76 -13.38 5.29 -0.71
C LEU A 76 -12.28 6.36 -0.59
N GLY A 77 -11.37 6.20 0.37
CA GLY A 77 -10.20 7.03 0.55
C GLY A 77 -9.35 7.12 -0.71
N MET A 78 -9.12 6.01 -1.43
CA MET A 78 -8.39 6.04 -2.70
C MET A 78 -9.08 6.94 -3.73
N ARG A 79 -10.41 6.84 -3.86
CA ARG A 79 -11.19 7.67 -4.80
C ARG A 79 -11.18 9.14 -4.39
N ILE A 80 -11.28 9.43 -3.09
CA ILE A 80 -11.25 10.80 -2.57
C ILE A 80 -9.88 11.43 -2.83
N VAL A 81 -8.78 10.71 -2.55
CA VAL A 81 -7.42 11.19 -2.77
C VAL A 81 -7.16 11.41 -4.25
N ASP A 82 -7.60 10.50 -5.14
CA ASP A 82 -7.51 10.69 -6.58
C ASP A 82 -8.23 11.98 -7.03
N ARG A 83 -9.48 12.19 -6.57
CA ARG A 83 -10.25 13.39 -6.89
C ARG A 83 -9.57 14.66 -6.38
N ARG A 84 -9.06 14.63 -5.15
CA ARG A 84 -8.34 15.76 -4.56
C ARG A 84 -7.06 16.08 -5.34
N LYS A 85 -6.23 15.07 -5.62
CA LYS A 85 -4.97 15.26 -6.36
C LYS A 85 -5.19 15.73 -7.80
N ARG A 86 -6.23 15.24 -8.46
CA ARG A 86 -6.63 15.73 -9.78
C ARG A 86 -7.05 17.21 -9.76
N ARG A 87 -7.72 17.67 -8.68
CA ARG A 87 -8.07 19.09 -8.49
C ARG A 87 -6.86 19.95 -8.17
N GLU A 88 -5.99 19.50 -7.26
CA GLU A 88 -4.79 20.23 -6.84
C GLU A 88 -3.77 20.43 -7.97
N MET A 89 -3.52 19.39 -8.79
CA MET A 89 -2.50 19.44 -9.86
C MET A 89 -3.02 20.00 -11.18
N GLY A 90 -4.34 20.10 -11.34
CA GLY A 90 -4.99 20.25 -12.63
C GLY A 90 -5.17 18.91 -13.37
N PRO A 91 -6.28 18.72 -14.11
CA PRO A 91 -6.64 17.45 -14.73
C PRO A 91 -5.62 16.98 -15.78
N GLU A 92 -5.06 17.90 -16.56
CA GLU A 92 -4.07 17.60 -17.62
C GLU A 92 -2.76 17.09 -17.03
N ARG A 93 -2.20 17.81 -16.05
CA ARG A 93 -0.96 17.42 -15.37
C ARG A 93 -1.12 16.09 -14.64
N TRP A 94 -2.27 15.86 -13.99
CA TRP A 94 -2.56 14.59 -13.35
C TRP A 94 -2.63 13.43 -14.36
N ALA A 95 -3.27 13.64 -15.51
CA ALA A 95 -3.35 12.65 -16.58
C ALA A 95 -1.97 12.36 -17.19
N ALA A 96 -1.18 13.39 -17.48
CA ALA A 96 0.18 13.27 -18.00
C ALA A 96 1.11 12.52 -17.02
N MET A 97 1.01 12.82 -15.72
CA MET A 97 1.75 12.10 -14.67
C MET A 97 1.38 10.61 -14.65
N ARG A 98 0.08 10.29 -14.67
CA ARG A 98 -0.37 8.88 -14.73
C ARG A 98 0.15 8.16 -15.97
N GLN A 99 0.10 8.82 -17.13
CA GLN A 99 0.55 8.24 -18.38
C GLN A 99 2.07 8.02 -18.36
N SER A 100 2.83 8.94 -17.77
CA SER A 100 4.28 8.82 -17.61
C SER A 100 4.64 7.63 -16.71
N ILE A 101 3.97 7.48 -15.57
CA ILE A 101 4.12 6.31 -14.68
C ILE A 101 3.77 5.01 -15.42
N ALA A 102 2.69 5.01 -16.21
CA ALA A 102 2.26 3.83 -16.96
C ALA A 102 3.25 3.41 -18.07
N LYS A 103 3.99 4.38 -18.64
CA LYS A 103 5.05 4.16 -19.64
C LYS A 103 6.36 3.65 -19.06
N GLY A 104 6.55 3.69 -17.74
CA GLY A 104 7.76 3.17 -17.10
C GLY A 104 7.99 1.67 -17.34
N PRO A 105 9.09 1.08 -16.84
CA PRO A 105 9.36 -0.36 -16.91
C PRO A 105 8.44 -1.15 -15.99
N LEU A 106 7.81 -2.23 -16.49
CA LEU A 106 6.87 -3.05 -15.70
C LEU A 106 7.57 -3.58 -14.45
N VAL A 107 8.76 -4.14 -14.62
CA VAL A 107 9.62 -4.57 -13.52
C VAL A 107 10.72 -3.52 -13.34
N PRO A 108 10.53 -2.48 -12.52
CA PRO A 108 11.55 -1.48 -12.29
C PRO A 108 12.75 -2.10 -11.56
N ARG A 109 13.96 -1.82 -12.04
CA ARG A 109 15.17 -2.15 -11.29
C ARG A 109 15.24 -1.29 -10.03
N PRO A 110 15.57 -1.85 -8.87
CA PRO A 110 15.72 -1.05 -7.65
C PRO A 110 16.91 -0.11 -7.79
N ALA A 111 16.78 1.11 -7.29
CA ALA A 111 17.89 2.08 -7.26
C ALA A 111 19.11 1.58 -6.44
N SER A 112 18.86 0.69 -5.48
CA SER A 112 19.90 0.00 -4.71
C SER A 112 19.42 -1.39 -4.32
N TRP A 113 20.19 -2.42 -4.68
CA TRP A 113 19.92 -3.80 -4.26
C TRP A 113 19.99 -3.99 -2.75
N ARG A 114 20.91 -3.30 -2.08
CA ARG A 114 20.98 -3.29 -0.60
C ARG A 114 19.71 -2.70 0.01
N GLY A 115 19.22 -1.59 -0.54
CA GLY A 115 17.97 -0.97 -0.08
C GLY A 115 16.73 -1.84 -0.34
N ALA A 116 16.68 -2.51 -1.49
CA ALA A 116 15.62 -3.47 -1.79
C ALA A 116 15.65 -4.69 -0.86
N ALA A 117 16.84 -5.25 -0.62
CA ALA A 117 17.03 -6.36 0.32
C ALA A 117 16.61 -5.96 1.74
N PHE A 118 17.01 -4.77 2.21
CA PHE A 118 16.59 -4.25 3.51
C PHE A 118 15.06 -4.16 3.61
N ARG A 119 14.37 -3.64 2.58
CA ARG A 119 12.91 -3.56 2.56
C ARG A 119 12.27 -4.96 2.52
N ALA A 120 12.84 -5.90 1.78
CA ALA A 120 12.38 -7.29 1.77
C ALA A 120 12.50 -7.95 3.15
N VAL A 121 13.67 -7.82 3.80
CA VAL A 121 13.90 -8.30 5.16
C VAL A 121 12.93 -7.63 6.14
N PHE A 122 12.76 -6.32 6.06
CA PHE A 122 11.80 -5.59 6.90
C PHE A 122 10.36 -6.10 6.70
N ALA A 123 9.95 -6.38 5.46
CA ALA A 123 8.63 -6.95 5.17
C ALA A 123 8.47 -8.35 5.78
N ALA A 124 9.50 -9.19 5.69
CA ALA A 124 9.51 -10.53 6.27
C ALA A 124 9.46 -10.49 7.81
N VAL A 125 10.30 -9.66 8.44
CA VAL A 125 10.32 -9.45 9.89
C VAL A 125 8.98 -8.91 10.36
N LEU A 126 8.40 -7.94 9.67
CA LEU A 126 7.06 -7.42 10.00
C LEU A 126 6.00 -8.51 9.92
N TYR A 127 6.02 -9.34 8.86
CA TYR A 127 5.05 -10.42 8.71
C TYR A 127 5.19 -11.49 9.80
N VAL A 128 6.40 -11.99 10.04
CA VAL A 128 6.67 -12.99 11.09
C VAL A 128 6.38 -12.45 12.48
N GLY A 129 6.76 -11.19 12.73
CA GLY A 129 6.46 -10.51 13.99
C GLY A 129 4.96 -10.38 14.24
N LEU A 130 4.18 -10.00 13.21
CA LEU A 130 2.72 -9.95 13.31
C LEU A 130 2.11 -11.34 13.56
N LEU A 131 2.62 -12.39 12.90
CA LEU A 131 2.17 -13.77 13.15
C LEU A 131 2.42 -14.19 14.61
N GLY A 132 3.61 -13.93 15.14
CA GLY A 132 3.95 -14.28 16.52
C GLY A 132 3.24 -13.42 17.57
N ALA A 133 3.00 -12.15 17.27
CA ALA A 133 2.29 -11.24 18.17
C ALA A 133 0.77 -11.49 18.19
N HIS A 134 0.20 -12.02 17.11
CA HIS A 134 -1.25 -12.24 16.98
C HIS A 134 -1.84 -13.07 18.15
N PRO A 135 -1.32 -14.25 18.51
CA PRO A 135 -1.86 -15.00 19.65
C PRO A 135 -1.64 -14.31 21.00
N VAL A 136 -0.55 -13.56 21.15
CA VAL A 136 -0.23 -12.87 22.42
C VAL A 136 -1.14 -11.66 22.64
N VAL A 137 -1.40 -10.89 21.58
CA VAL A 137 -2.14 -9.62 21.64
C VAL A 137 -3.64 -9.84 21.45
N LEU A 138 -4.04 -10.76 20.58
CA LEU A 138 -5.43 -10.98 20.18
C LEU A 138 -6.02 -12.28 20.75
N GLY A 139 -5.20 -13.12 21.39
CA GLY A 139 -5.67 -14.36 22.04
C GLY A 139 -6.05 -15.49 21.07
N VAL A 140 -5.81 -15.33 19.76
CA VAL A 140 -6.21 -16.28 18.73
C VAL A 140 -5.06 -16.59 17.75
N SER A 141 -5.01 -17.83 17.24
CA SER A 141 -4.03 -18.21 16.22
C SER A 141 -4.43 -17.65 14.85
N PRO A 142 -3.51 -17.00 14.10
CA PRO A 142 -3.73 -16.62 12.71
C PRO A 142 -3.44 -17.75 11.71
N LEU A 143 -2.93 -18.90 12.18
CA LEU A 143 -2.63 -20.09 11.39
C LEU A 143 -3.68 -21.19 11.68
N PRO A 144 -3.99 -22.05 10.68
CA PRO A 144 -4.93 -23.16 10.84
C PRO A 144 -4.55 -24.14 11.95
#